data_AF-A0A962L3N5-F1
#
_entry.id   AF-A0A962L3N5-F1
#
_cell.length_a   1.000
_cell.length_b   1.000
_cell.length_c   1.000
_cell.angle_alpha   90.00
_cell.angle_beta   90.00
_cell.angle_gamma   90.00
#
_symmetry.space_group_name_H-M   'P 1'
#
loop_
_entity.id
_entity.type
_entity.pdbx_description
1 polymer ?
#
loop_
_entity_poly.entity_id
_entity_poly.type
_entity_poly.pdbx_seq_one_letter_code
_entity_poly.pdbx_strand_id
1 'polypeptide(L)'
;MSRCLGILIVSLLTLPAAAEQSIHPKVQEALAWELPDNPCEPPDLKGAERDVLEADGAVRRFDVDTNKLTHYKLKTKRWRRCVMDYKQGLIDEFGKLKDSAQYGLTQEQANTILSKMATIQAVVESPTGQLEEAGEAP
;
A
#
# COMPACT_ATOMS: atom_id res chain seq x y z
N MET A 1 13.64 -4.25 -80.47
CA MET A 1 13.00 -3.10 -79.80
C MET A 1 12.25 -3.64 -78.58
N SER A 2 12.94 -3.74 -77.44
CA SER A 2 12.41 -4.35 -76.21
C SER A 2 11.64 -3.32 -75.38
N ARG A 3 10.41 -3.69 -75.01
CA ARG A 3 9.56 -2.95 -74.07
C ARG A 3 9.96 -3.35 -72.65
N CYS A 4 10.35 -2.39 -71.81
CA CYS A 4 10.40 -2.58 -70.36
C CYS A 4 9.31 -1.71 -69.73
N LEU A 5 8.15 -2.34 -69.49
CA LEU A 5 7.09 -1.83 -68.63
C LEU A 5 7.64 -1.85 -67.19
N GLY A 6 7.93 -0.69 -66.61
CA GLY A 6 8.33 -0.57 -65.21
C GLY A 6 7.12 -0.76 -64.30
N ILE A 7 7.07 -1.91 -63.61
CA ILE A 7 6.05 -2.20 -62.59
C ILE A 7 6.47 -1.47 -61.31
N LEU A 8 5.77 -0.38 -61.00
CA LEU A 8 5.81 0.31 -59.71
C LEU A 8 5.07 -0.55 -58.67
N ILE A 9 5.81 -1.36 -57.92
CA ILE A 9 5.28 -2.10 -56.76
C ILE A 9 5.13 -1.08 -55.62
N VAL A 10 3.90 -0.60 -55.41
CA VAL A 10 3.52 0.16 -54.21
C VAL A 10 3.32 -0.85 -53.08
N SER A 11 4.35 -1.02 -52.24
CA SER A 11 4.25 -1.77 -50.99
C SER A 11 3.31 -1.03 -50.04
N LEU A 12 2.04 -1.46 -49.96
CA LEU A 12 1.11 -1.06 -48.91
C LEU A 12 1.68 -1.51 -47.55
N LEU A 13 2.25 -0.57 -46.80
CA LEU A 13 2.49 -0.71 -45.37
C LEU A 13 1.12 -0.75 -44.68
N THR A 14 0.56 -1.94 -44.52
CA THR A 14 -0.53 -2.18 -43.58
C THR A 14 0.01 -1.97 -42.17
N LEU A 15 -0.22 -0.78 -41.59
CA LEU A 15 -0.10 -0.60 -40.14
C LEU A 15 -1.10 -1.57 -39.49
N PRO A 16 -0.66 -2.49 -38.62
CA PRO A 16 -1.60 -3.17 -37.76
C PRO A 16 -2.17 -2.08 -36.85
N ALA A 17 -3.44 -1.74 -37.04
CA ALA A 17 -4.19 -1.05 -36.02
C ALA A 17 -4.15 -1.97 -34.79
N ALA A 18 -3.33 -1.61 -33.81
CA ALA A 18 -3.38 -2.24 -32.50
C ALA A 18 -4.82 -2.06 -32.01
N ALA A 19 -5.59 -3.14 -32.05
CA ALA A 19 -6.91 -3.14 -31.44
C ALA A 19 -6.67 -2.81 -29.97
N GLU A 20 -7.14 -1.65 -29.50
CA GLU A 20 -7.31 -1.39 -28.08
C GLU A 20 -8.22 -2.52 -27.56
N GLN A 21 -7.60 -3.51 -26.92
CA GLN A 21 -8.35 -4.51 -26.18
C GLN A 21 -9.07 -3.75 -25.09
N SER A 22 -10.40 -3.66 -25.20
CA SER A 22 -11.26 -3.04 -24.21
C SER A 22 -11.06 -3.75 -22.87
N ILE A 23 -10.20 -3.18 -22.01
CA ILE A 23 -9.94 -3.69 -20.67
C ILE A 23 -11.25 -3.60 -19.88
N HIS A 24 -11.62 -4.69 -19.19
CA HIS A 24 -12.83 -4.68 -18.37
C HIS A 24 -12.70 -3.61 -17.25
N PRO A 25 -13.73 -2.80 -16.96
CA PRO A 25 -13.61 -1.69 -16.00
C PRO A 25 -13.09 -2.11 -14.62
N LYS A 26 -13.45 -3.32 -14.16
CA LYS A 26 -12.94 -3.87 -12.89
C LYS A 26 -11.46 -4.21 -12.90
N VAL A 27 -10.92 -4.60 -14.05
CA VAL A 27 -9.48 -4.80 -14.24
C VAL A 27 -8.78 -3.45 -14.25
N GLN A 28 -9.35 -2.44 -14.91
CA GLN A 28 -8.82 -1.08 -14.88
C GLN A 28 -8.79 -0.48 -13.47
N GLU A 29 -9.86 -0.66 -12.69
CA GLU A 29 -9.93 -0.25 -11.28
C GLU A 29 -8.87 -0.97 -10.44
N ALA A 30 -8.68 -2.28 -10.63
CA ALA A 30 -7.66 -3.05 -9.93
C ALA A 30 -6.22 -2.64 -10.29
N LEU A 31 -5.98 -2.27 -11.56
CA LEU A 31 -4.68 -1.75 -12.01
C LEU A 31 -4.41 -0.36 -11.45
N ALA A 32 -5.42 0.50 -11.39
CA ALA A 32 -5.33 1.85 -10.86
C ALA A 32 -5.35 1.93 -9.32
N TRP A 33 -5.60 0.81 -8.62
CA TRP A 33 -5.61 0.79 -7.16
C TRP A 33 -4.25 1.21 -6.58
N GLU A 34 -4.29 2.06 -5.58
CA GLU A 34 -3.15 2.50 -4.79
C GLU A 34 -3.44 2.25 -3.31
N LEU A 35 -2.39 2.04 -2.52
CA LEU A 35 -2.52 1.84 -1.08
C LEU A 35 -3.09 3.14 -0.47
N PRO A 36 -4.27 3.11 0.18
CA PRO A 36 -4.81 4.29 0.84
C PRO A 36 -3.96 4.69 2.05
N ASP A 37 -3.90 5.98 2.34
CA ASP A 37 -3.22 6.48 3.53
C ASP A 37 -3.86 5.95 4.81
N ASN A 38 -3.02 5.60 5.80
CA ASN A 38 -3.48 5.21 7.12
C ASN A 38 -3.74 6.47 7.98
N PRO A 39 -5.00 6.79 8.34
CA PRO A 39 -5.33 8.00 9.10
C PRO A 39 -5.09 7.85 10.61
N CYS A 40 -4.63 6.69 11.09
CA CYS A 40 -4.60 6.36 12.51
C CYS A 40 -3.32 6.85 13.20
N GLU A 41 -3.41 8.01 13.84
CA GLU A 41 -2.28 8.59 14.59
C GLU A 41 -1.96 7.81 15.88
N PRO A 42 -0.72 7.33 16.07
CA PRO A 42 -0.33 6.67 17.30
C PRO A 42 -0.30 7.67 18.46
N PRO A 43 -0.78 7.29 19.65
CA PRO A 43 -0.73 8.17 20.80
C PRO A 43 0.70 8.36 21.29
N ASP A 44 1.04 9.59 21.68
CA ASP A 44 2.31 9.93 22.30
C ASP A 44 2.14 10.07 23.82
N LEU A 45 3.05 9.46 24.59
CA LEU A 45 3.15 9.63 26.04
C LEU A 45 4.31 10.60 26.34
N LYS A 46 4.03 11.90 26.24
CA LYS A 46 5.01 12.93 26.59
C LYS A 46 5.39 12.84 28.07
N GLY A 47 6.69 12.72 28.34
CA GLY A 47 7.23 12.66 29.70
C GLY A 47 7.37 11.25 30.28
N ALA A 48 7.38 10.20 29.44
CA ALA A 48 7.79 8.88 29.85
C ALA A 48 9.25 8.93 30.38
N GLU A 49 9.37 8.85 31.70
CA GLU A 49 10.52 8.38 32.46
C GLU A 49 11.90 8.82 31.94
N ARG A 50 12.46 9.88 32.55
CA ARG A 50 13.91 9.96 32.67
C ARG A 50 14.26 9.50 34.07
N ASP A 51 15.02 8.41 34.15
CA ASP A 51 15.87 8.16 35.30
C ASP A 51 16.84 9.35 35.37
N VAL A 52 16.55 10.30 36.25
CA VAL A 52 17.48 11.39 36.52
C VAL A 52 18.43 10.86 37.58
N LEU A 53 19.68 10.62 37.17
CA LEU A 53 20.78 10.36 38.09
C LEU A 53 21.14 11.69 38.76
N GLU A 54 20.81 11.83 40.03
CA GLU A 54 21.22 12.98 40.83
C GLU A 54 22.72 12.87 41.17
N ALA A 55 23.34 14.01 41.52
CA ALA A 55 24.78 14.10 41.75
C ALA A 55 25.28 13.26 42.95
N ASP A 56 24.37 12.77 43.79
CA ASP A 56 24.60 11.87 44.92
C ASP A 56 24.50 10.38 44.54
N GLY A 57 24.18 10.07 43.28
CA GLY A 57 23.98 8.72 42.78
C GLY A 57 22.56 8.18 42.96
N ALA A 58 21.61 8.97 43.46
CA ALA A 58 20.21 8.57 43.55
C ALA A 58 19.52 8.63 42.18
N VAL A 59 18.74 7.60 41.85
CA VAL A 59 17.84 7.60 40.68
C VAL A 59 16.46 8.06 41.12
N ARG A 60 16.02 9.23 40.65
CA ARG A 60 14.64 9.65 40.84
C ARG A 60 13.77 9.25 39.67
N ARG A 61 12.86 8.31 39.93
CA ARG A 61 11.77 7.97 39.02
C ARG A 61 10.60 8.91 39.29
N PHE A 62 10.27 9.76 38.32
CA PHE A 62 9.08 10.60 38.38
C PHE A 62 7.89 9.79 37.86
N ASP A 63 6.97 9.40 38.74
CA ASP A 63 5.73 8.75 38.34
C ASP A 63 4.94 9.65 37.39
N VAL A 64 4.64 9.11 36.20
CA VAL A 64 3.69 9.76 35.28
C VAL A 64 2.33 9.77 35.98
N ASP A 65 1.74 10.96 36.13
CA ASP A 65 0.40 11.16 36.72
C ASP A 65 -0.58 10.06 36.23
N THR A 66 -1.22 9.36 37.18
CA THR A 66 -2.18 8.27 36.93
C THR A 66 -3.24 8.66 35.88
N ASN A 67 -3.64 9.93 35.85
CA ASN A 67 -4.57 10.45 34.84
C ASN A 67 -3.95 10.45 33.45
N LYS A 68 -2.71 10.92 33.29
CA LYS A 68 -1.98 10.89 32.00
C LYS A 68 -1.82 9.48 31.47
N LEU A 69 -1.47 8.53 32.35
CA LEU A 69 -1.36 7.12 31.98
C LEU A 69 -2.72 6.54 31.55
N THR A 70 -3.80 6.90 32.25
CA THR A 70 -5.16 6.47 31.91
C THR A 70 -5.60 7.05 30.55
N HIS A 71 -5.37 8.34 30.31
CA HIS A 71 -5.65 8.97 29.03
C HIS A 71 -4.86 8.34 27.88
N TYR A 72 -3.58 8.04 28.09
CA TYR A 72 -2.76 7.35 27.12
C TYR A 72 -3.34 5.97 26.77
N LYS A 73 -3.67 5.14 27.76
CA LYS A 73 -4.29 3.82 27.55
C LYS A 73 -5.59 3.91 26.73
N LEU A 74 -6.43 4.91 27.01
CA LEU A 74 -7.67 5.14 26.27
C LEU A 74 -7.40 5.53 24.80
N LYS A 75 -6.43 6.42 24.57
CA LYS A 75 -6.01 6.79 23.21
C LYS A 75 -5.40 5.60 22.47
N THR A 76 -4.57 4.77 23.12
CA THR A 76 -4.03 3.53 22.55
C THR A 76 -5.13 2.57 22.14
N LYS A 77 -6.16 2.39 22.98
CA LYS A 77 -7.30 1.54 22.64
C LYS A 77 -8.05 2.05 21.41
N ARG A 78 -8.27 3.37 21.33
CA ARG A 78 -8.93 4.00 20.17
C ARG A 78 -8.09 3.86 18.91
N TRP A 79 -6.79 4.12 19.00
CA TRP A 79 -5.84 3.98 17.90
C TRP A 79 -5.81 2.54 17.37
N ARG A 80 -5.71 1.52 18.25
CA ARG A 80 -5.76 0.11 17.83
C ARG A 80 -7.03 -0.24 17.07
N ARG A 81 -8.18 0.28 17.52
CA ARG A 81 -9.45 0.08 16.80
C ARG A 81 -9.41 0.73 15.42
N CYS A 82 -8.94 1.97 15.32
CA CYS A 82 -8.75 2.65 14.03
C CYS A 82 -7.90 1.80 13.08
N VAL A 83 -6.74 1.31 13.55
CA VAL A 83 -5.83 0.49 12.73
C VAL A 83 -6.51 -0.82 12.30
N MET A 84 -7.28 -1.46 13.19
CA MET A 84 -8.05 -2.65 12.83
C MET A 84 -9.09 -2.37 11.74
N ASP A 85 -9.84 -1.27 11.87
CA ASP A 85 -10.87 -0.89 10.89
C ASP A 85 -10.24 -0.56 9.53
N TYR A 86 -9.10 0.15 9.53
CA TYR A 86 -8.30 0.43 8.33
C TYR A 86 -7.82 -0.87 7.65
N LYS A 87 -7.23 -1.79 8.42
CA LYS A 87 -6.78 -3.09 7.89
C LYS A 87 -7.92 -3.93 7.36
N GLN A 88 -9.09 -3.89 8.00
CA GLN A 88 -10.27 -4.60 7.51
C GLN A 88 -10.70 -4.07 6.14
N GLY A 89 -10.67 -2.75 5.94
CA GLY A 89 -10.91 -2.13 4.63
C GLY A 89 -9.93 -2.63 3.56
N LEU A 90 -8.64 -2.75 3.90
CA LEU A 90 -7.64 -3.33 2.98
C LEU A 90 -7.92 -4.80 2.64
N ILE A 91 -8.40 -5.61 3.60
CA ILE A 91 -8.79 -7.00 3.33
C ILE A 91 -9.95 -7.05 2.32
N ASP A 92 -10.91 -6.14 2.44
CA ASP A 92 -12.03 -6.05 1.50
C ASP A 92 -11.53 -5.64 0.10
N GLU A 93 -10.56 -4.71 0.02
CA GLU A 93 -9.91 -4.32 -1.24
C GLU A 93 -9.09 -5.45 -1.85
N PHE A 94 -8.37 -6.23 -1.03
CA PHE A 94 -7.69 -7.45 -1.47
C PHE A 94 -8.67 -8.43 -2.15
N GLY A 95 -9.86 -8.58 -1.56
CA GLY A 95 -10.95 -9.35 -2.16
C GLY A 95 -11.32 -8.83 -3.55
N LYS A 96 -11.53 -7.52 -3.72
CA LYS A 96 -11.85 -6.89 -5.01
C LYS A 96 -10.73 -7.07 -6.04
N LEU A 97 -9.47 -6.93 -5.63
CA LEU A 97 -8.32 -7.16 -6.50
C LEU A 97 -8.29 -8.62 -6.98
N LYS A 98 -8.48 -9.58 -6.08
CA LYS A 98 -8.57 -11.00 -6.43
C LYS A 98 -9.71 -11.27 -7.41
N ASP A 99 -10.88 -10.69 -7.18
CA ASP A 99 -12.07 -10.92 -8.00
C ASP A 99 -11.95 -10.31 -9.40
N SER A 100 -11.06 -9.33 -9.61
CA SER A 100 -10.77 -8.81 -10.96
C SER A 100 -10.28 -9.90 -11.93
N ALA A 101 -9.67 -10.97 -11.42
CA ALA A 101 -9.21 -12.11 -12.22
C ALA A 101 -10.34 -12.82 -12.99
N GLN A 102 -11.59 -12.72 -12.52
CA GLN A 102 -12.74 -13.33 -13.19
C GLN A 102 -13.05 -12.74 -14.56
N TYR A 103 -12.54 -11.54 -14.86
CA TYR A 103 -12.77 -10.84 -16.13
C TYR A 103 -11.70 -11.11 -17.19
N GLY A 104 -10.74 -11.99 -16.88
CA GLY A 104 -9.58 -12.25 -17.73
C GLY A 104 -8.49 -11.20 -17.54
N LEU A 105 -7.27 -11.67 -17.33
CA LEU A 105 -6.08 -10.83 -17.13
C LEU A 105 -4.99 -11.27 -18.10
N THR A 106 -4.23 -10.31 -18.62
CA THR A 106 -2.93 -10.62 -19.21
C THR A 106 -1.94 -10.97 -18.10
N GLN A 107 -0.84 -11.63 -18.44
CA GLN A 107 0.21 -11.96 -17.47
C GLN A 107 0.76 -10.71 -16.77
N GLU A 108 0.96 -9.63 -17.51
CA GLU A 108 1.46 -8.35 -16.99
C GLU A 108 0.48 -7.70 -16.00
N GLN A 109 -0.81 -7.72 -16.33
CA GLN A 109 -1.87 -7.24 -15.43
C GLN A 109 -1.95 -8.09 -14.16
N ALA A 110 -1.89 -9.42 -14.30
CA ALA A 110 -1.91 -10.33 -13.16
C ALA A 110 -0.70 -10.09 -12.23
N ASN A 111 0.50 -9.94 -12.77
CA ASN A 111 1.70 -9.63 -11.99
C ASN A 111 1.55 -8.30 -11.22
N THR A 112 1.00 -7.27 -11.88
CA THR A 112 0.76 -5.96 -11.27
C THR A 112 -0.24 -6.05 -10.11
N ILE A 113 -1.35 -6.77 -10.32
CA ILE A 113 -2.40 -6.94 -9.30
C ILE A 113 -1.88 -7.78 -8.13
N LEU A 114 -1.11 -8.84 -8.39
CA LEU A 114 -0.48 -9.65 -7.36
C LEU A 114 0.52 -8.84 -6.51
N SER A 115 1.27 -7.92 -7.13
CA SER A 115 2.16 -7.03 -6.39
C SER A 115 1.38 -6.11 -5.44
N LYS A 116 0.24 -5.55 -5.89
CA LYS A 116 -0.65 -4.73 -5.04
C LYS A 116 -1.25 -5.54 -3.89
N MET A 117 -1.67 -6.77 -4.16
CA MET A 117 -2.14 -7.72 -3.15
C MET A 117 -1.06 -8.03 -2.10
N ALA A 118 0.20 -8.18 -2.51
CA ALA A 118 1.31 -8.36 -1.59
C ALA A 118 1.55 -7.11 -0.71
N THR A 119 1.42 -5.91 -1.27
CA THR A 119 1.46 -4.66 -0.50
C THR A 119 0.39 -4.64 0.59
N ILE A 120 -0.85 -5.03 0.27
CA ILE A 120 -1.92 -5.15 1.28
C ILE A 120 -1.54 -6.14 2.38
N GLN A 121 -1.03 -7.33 2.04
CA GLN A 121 -0.62 -8.33 3.02
C GLN A 121 0.44 -7.77 3.98
N ALA A 122 1.48 -7.11 3.45
CA ALA A 122 2.52 -6.51 4.27
C ALA A 122 1.96 -5.47 5.26
N VAL A 123 1.03 -4.62 4.81
CA VAL A 123 0.39 -3.61 5.68
C VAL A 123 -0.51 -4.26 6.73
N VAL A 124 -1.30 -5.28 6.37
CA VAL A 124 -2.19 -5.99 7.29
C VAL A 124 -1.39 -6.72 8.38
N GLU A 125 -0.24 -7.30 8.02
CA GLU A 125 0.66 -7.98 8.96
C GLU A 125 1.41 -7.00 9.88
N SER A 126 1.71 -5.78 9.40
CA SER A 126 2.43 -4.77 10.20
C SER A 126 1.68 -4.41 11.50
N PRO A 127 2.35 -4.12 12.63
CA PRO A 127 1.65 -3.79 13.89
C PRO A 127 0.83 -2.50 13.81
N THR A 128 1.31 -1.52 13.04
CA THR A 128 0.78 -0.16 12.96
C THR A 128 -0.14 0.07 11.76
N GLY A 129 -0.22 -0.87 10.81
CA GLY A 129 -0.91 -0.65 9.54
C GLY A 129 -0.11 0.24 8.59
N GLN A 130 1.21 0.15 8.63
CA GLN A 130 2.12 0.91 7.77
C GLN A 130 3.10 -0.05 7.09
N LEU A 131 3.58 0.30 5.91
CA LEU A 131 4.73 -0.38 5.33
C LEU A 131 5.95 0.00 6.16
N GLU A 132 6.70 -1.00 6.64
CA GLU A 132 8.01 -0.73 7.20
C GLU A 132 8.91 -0.31 6.03
N GLU A 133 9.29 0.97 6.00
CA GLU A 133 10.35 1.45 5.11
C GLU A 133 11.57 0.57 5.38
N ALA A 134 11.98 -0.24 4.40
CA ALA A 134 13.16 -1.08 4.51
C ALA A 134 14.34 -0.19 4.95
N GLY A 135 14.83 -0.44 6.16
CA GLY A 135 15.59 0.53 6.92
C GLY A 135 16.80 1.13 6.21
N GLU A 136 16.99 2.43 6.40
CA GLU A 136 18.33 2.99 6.56
C GLU A 136 18.95 2.32 7.79
N ALA A 137 19.83 1.34 7.56
CA ALA A 137 20.64 0.76 8.61
C ALA A 137 21.60 1.84 9.16
N PRO A 138 21.84 1.89 10.49
CA PRO A 138 22.86 2.76 11.05
C PRO A 138 24.28 2.38 10.60
#